data_AF-A0A1X6MXI9-F1
#
_entry.id   AF-A0A1X6MXI9-F1
#
_cell.length_a   1.000
_cell.length_b   1.000
_cell.length_c   1.000
_cell.angle_alpha   90.00
_cell.angle_beta   90.00
_cell.angle_gamma   90.00
#
_symmetry.space_group_name_H-M   'P 1'
#
loop_
_entity.id
_entity.type
_entity.pdbx_description
1 polymer ?
#
loop_
_entity_poly.entity_id
_entity_poly.type
_entity_poly.pdbx_seq_one_letter_code
_entity_poly.pdbx_strand_id
1 'polypeptide(L)'
;MRPPFVPVARPPVRKVLSTAIGYDKHESAGLKLPGTHKDPKILRELLKKHFHYKDQDFTILMDDGRHECPTRANIVRSFFREIRAMHELVKDARPEDHFILHFSGHGDQIPNLNGAEKDGYDEGRKLTSLFNFLESPHHPTVIFPVDINYTGPGDFDNYIMDDEIHDILVDHVPRGAHFVMIFDCCHSGTMADLPFSEEEDAWQSPADRRLAQSVRFHGSHAGGRPTRIVPESWSACRDAELAQCNGQGGLFIRAFTAALEAHDHATHEELLHAITQEMSRIIAKSYRKRHALIPEEMIRPQNPEYDCDIPIEQIRDTPVQL
;
A
#
# COMPACT_ATOMS: atom_id res chain seq x y z
N MET A 1 10.91 -53.79 -3.12
CA MET A 1 10.17 -52.56 -3.49
C MET A 1 11.07 -51.38 -3.18
N ARG A 2 11.33 -50.47 -4.12
CA ARG A 2 11.96 -49.18 -3.79
C ARG A 2 10.93 -48.36 -2.99
N PRO A 3 11.33 -47.67 -1.91
CA PRO A 3 10.40 -46.79 -1.21
C PRO A 3 9.87 -45.72 -2.18
N PRO A 4 8.61 -45.28 -2.04
CA PRO A 4 8.07 -44.21 -2.85
C PRO A 4 8.97 -42.98 -2.73
N PHE A 5 9.29 -42.36 -3.86
CA PHE A 5 9.99 -41.09 -3.90
C PHE A 5 9.09 -40.05 -3.22
N VAL A 6 9.44 -39.63 -2.01
CA VAL A 6 8.84 -38.47 -1.36
C VAL A 6 9.67 -37.27 -1.81
N PRO A 7 9.13 -36.36 -2.66
CA PRO A 7 9.86 -35.15 -3.02
C PRO A 7 10.21 -34.40 -1.74
N VAL A 8 11.49 -34.12 -1.52
CA VAL A 8 11.92 -33.26 -0.41
C VAL A 8 11.27 -31.91 -0.66
N ALA A 9 10.33 -31.54 0.20
CA ALA A 9 9.54 -30.35 0.01
C ALA A 9 10.46 -29.14 0.22
N ARG A 10 10.65 -28.27 -0.78
CA ARG A 10 11.45 -27.04 -0.63
C ARG A 10 10.92 -26.17 0.52
N PRO A 11 11.78 -25.46 1.26
CA PRO A 11 11.30 -24.47 2.23
C PRO A 11 10.34 -23.46 1.55
N PRO A 12 9.34 -22.94 2.28
CA PRO A 12 8.54 -21.81 1.79
C PRO A 12 9.43 -20.62 1.46
N VAL A 13 9.09 -19.90 0.41
CA VAL A 13 9.82 -18.72 -0.03
C VAL A 13 9.07 -17.49 0.41
N ARG A 14 9.76 -16.64 1.16
CA ARG A 14 9.26 -15.37 1.68
C ARG A 14 10.13 -14.27 1.10
N LYS A 15 9.52 -13.24 0.51
CA LYS A 15 10.26 -12.09 -0.03
C LYS A 15 9.52 -10.80 0.28
N VAL A 16 10.26 -9.80 0.76
CA VAL A 16 9.76 -8.47 1.08
C VAL A 16 10.57 -7.44 0.30
N LEU A 17 9.91 -6.65 -0.53
CA LEU A 17 10.47 -5.43 -1.10
C LEU A 17 9.91 -4.24 -0.31
N SER A 18 10.75 -3.57 0.46
CA SER A 18 10.36 -2.42 1.28
C SER A 18 11.07 -1.16 0.81
N THR A 19 10.31 -0.21 0.27
CA THR A 19 10.79 1.09 -0.20
C THR A 19 10.36 2.17 0.77
N ALA A 20 11.30 2.98 1.24
CA ALA A 20 11.02 4.11 2.13
C ALA A 20 11.84 5.34 1.72
N ILE A 21 11.17 6.46 1.54
CA ILE A 21 11.79 7.68 1.00
C ILE A 21 11.59 8.85 1.97
N GLY A 22 12.69 9.42 2.46
CA GLY A 22 12.71 10.54 3.40
C GLY A 22 12.82 11.90 2.72
N TYR A 23 13.22 11.95 1.45
CA TYR A 23 13.33 13.15 0.62
C TYR A 23 14.25 14.22 1.19
N ASP A 24 15.33 13.83 1.86
CA ASP A 24 16.27 14.78 2.48
C ASP A 24 16.85 15.79 1.46
N LYS A 25 17.04 15.36 0.20
CA LYS A 25 17.52 16.22 -0.89
C LYS A 25 16.47 17.25 -1.36
N HIS A 26 15.20 17.01 -1.07
CA HIS A 26 14.07 17.86 -1.45
C HIS A 26 13.50 18.63 -0.25
N GLU A 27 14.29 18.84 0.81
CA GLU A 27 13.87 19.61 1.99
C GLU A 27 13.44 21.03 1.63
N SER A 28 14.14 21.68 0.69
CA SER A 28 13.80 23.02 0.21
C SER A 28 12.45 23.08 -0.53
N ALA A 29 12.00 21.97 -1.10
CA ALA A 29 10.70 21.82 -1.76
C ALA A 29 9.57 21.42 -0.79
N GLY A 30 9.87 21.25 0.50
CA GLY A 30 8.87 20.87 1.50
C GLY A 30 8.52 19.38 1.52
N LEU A 31 9.22 18.53 0.76
CA LEU A 31 8.92 17.10 0.65
C LEU A 31 9.48 16.24 1.80
N LYS A 32 10.22 16.80 2.75
CA LYS A 32 10.94 16.01 3.77
C LYS A 32 10.00 15.21 4.68
N LEU A 33 10.23 13.89 4.77
CA LEU A 33 9.49 12.93 5.60
C LEU A 33 10.44 12.15 6.54
N PRO A 34 10.88 12.73 7.67
CA PRO A 34 11.91 12.12 8.51
C PRO A 34 11.44 10.87 9.28
N GLY A 35 10.13 10.59 9.28
CA GLY A 35 9.57 9.39 9.92
C GLY A 35 9.72 8.13 9.06
N THR A 36 9.66 8.28 7.75
CA THR A 36 9.48 7.20 6.77
C THR A 36 10.59 6.14 6.81
N HIS A 37 11.84 6.53 7.07
CA HIS A 37 12.96 5.58 7.20
C HIS A 37 12.79 4.56 8.35
N LYS A 38 11.86 4.78 9.27
CA LYS A 38 11.55 3.81 10.33
C LYS A 38 10.65 2.69 9.87
N ASP A 39 9.88 2.88 8.81
CA ASP A 39 8.80 1.98 8.41
C ASP A 39 9.31 0.61 7.95
N PRO A 40 10.38 0.51 7.12
CA PRO A 40 10.98 -0.79 6.79
C PRO A 40 11.44 -1.57 8.01
N LYS A 41 11.94 -0.86 9.04
CA LYS A 41 12.37 -1.51 10.28
C LYS A 41 11.18 -1.99 11.10
N ILE A 42 10.14 -1.18 11.24
CA ILE A 42 8.92 -1.54 11.97
C ILE A 42 8.29 -2.79 11.35
N LEU A 43 8.09 -2.78 10.03
CA LEU A 43 7.54 -3.93 9.30
C LEU A 43 8.43 -5.17 9.39
N ARG A 44 9.76 -5.01 9.23
CA ARG A 44 10.71 -6.13 9.36
C ARG A 44 10.65 -6.80 10.73
N GLU A 45 10.57 -6.04 11.82
CA GLU A 45 10.49 -6.63 13.16
C GLU A 45 9.18 -7.38 13.38
N LEU A 46 8.04 -6.85 12.90
CA LEU A 46 6.76 -7.55 12.92
C LEU A 46 6.85 -8.91 12.19
N LEU A 47 7.28 -8.87 10.92
CA LEU A 47 7.34 -10.04 10.05
C LEU A 47 8.29 -11.13 10.57
N LYS A 48 9.42 -10.73 11.15
CA LYS A 48 10.35 -11.68 11.79
C LYS A 48 9.78 -12.30 13.06
N LYS A 49 9.10 -11.51 13.88
CA LYS A 49 8.58 -11.93 15.19
C LYS A 49 7.36 -12.83 15.07
N HIS A 50 6.45 -12.53 14.15
CA HIS A 50 5.15 -13.21 14.04
C HIS A 50 5.00 -14.12 12.82
N PHE A 51 5.75 -13.87 11.72
CA PHE A 51 5.53 -14.53 10.43
C PHE A 51 6.75 -15.31 9.91
N HIS A 52 7.73 -15.58 10.78
CA HIS A 52 8.91 -16.40 10.51
C HIS A 52 9.81 -15.93 9.36
N TYR A 53 9.74 -14.65 9.00
CA TYR A 53 10.65 -14.03 8.05
C TYR A 53 12.08 -13.98 8.60
N LYS A 54 13.06 -14.00 7.70
CA LYS A 54 14.50 -13.90 8.01
C LYS A 54 15.08 -12.65 7.36
N ASP A 55 16.24 -12.22 7.85
CA ASP A 55 16.90 -11.00 7.35
C ASP A 55 17.24 -11.06 5.85
N GLN A 56 17.48 -12.26 5.32
CA GLN A 56 17.73 -12.50 3.89
C GLN A 56 16.49 -12.34 3.00
N ASP A 57 15.29 -12.34 3.58
CA ASP A 57 14.03 -12.26 2.84
C ASP A 57 13.70 -10.80 2.46
N PHE A 58 14.42 -9.82 3.01
CA PHE A 58 14.16 -8.40 2.82
C PHE A 58 15.11 -7.76 1.81
N THR A 59 14.54 -7.07 0.82
CA THR A 59 15.23 -6.06 0.02
C THR A 59 14.70 -4.69 0.41
N ILE A 60 15.59 -3.79 0.86
CA ILE A 60 15.22 -2.45 1.29
C ILE A 60 15.82 -1.41 0.34
N LEU A 61 14.97 -0.54 -0.22
CA LEU A 61 15.36 0.66 -0.95
C LEU A 61 15.12 1.88 -0.08
N MET A 62 16.15 2.68 0.18
CA MET A 62 16.05 3.82 1.09
C MET A 62 17.13 4.87 0.81
N ASP A 63 16.76 6.15 0.93
CA ASP A 63 17.63 7.30 0.67
C ASP A 63 18.46 7.73 1.90
N ASP A 64 18.94 6.76 2.69
CA ASP A 64 19.74 6.97 3.91
C ASP A 64 21.26 6.98 3.67
N GLY A 65 21.68 6.89 2.40
CA GLY A 65 23.08 6.81 1.99
C GLY A 65 23.76 5.47 2.28
N ARG A 66 23.03 4.46 2.78
CA ARG A 66 23.54 3.11 3.08
C ARG A 66 22.88 2.05 2.21
N HIS A 67 21.58 2.16 1.99
CA HIS A 67 20.81 1.27 1.16
C HIS A 67 20.88 1.71 -0.31
N GLU A 68 20.37 0.85 -1.20
CA GLU A 68 20.18 1.25 -2.58
C GLU A 68 19.15 2.38 -2.66
N CYS A 69 19.54 3.46 -3.34
CA CYS A 69 18.74 4.67 -3.42
C CYS A 69 17.44 4.38 -4.22
N PRO A 70 16.25 4.76 -3.70
CA PRO A 70 14.96 4.48 -4.31
C PRO A 70 14.66 5.45 -5.47
N THR A 71 15.51 5.40 -6.50
CA THR A 71 15.28 6.09 -7.77
C THR A 71 14.18 5.40 -8.57
N ARG A 72 13.55 6.11 -9.52
CA ARG A 72 12.52 5.53 -10.40
C ARG A 72 13.00 4.24 -11.03
N ALA A 73 14.22 4.26 -11.56
CA ALA A 73 14.85 3.10 -12.19
C ALA A 73 15.06 1.93 -11.23
N ASN A 74 15.49 2.19 -9.99
CA ASN A 74 15.75 1.13 -9.00
C ASN A 74 14.45 0.52 -8.44
N ILE A 75 13.41 1.33 -8.26
CA ILE A 75 12.08 0.88 -7.83
C ILE A 75 11.48 -0.04 -8.90
N VAL A 76 11.35 0.45 -10.14
CA VAL A 76 10.79 -0.32 -11.27
C VAL A 76 11.58 -1.61 -11.52
N ARG A 77 12.92 -1.55 -11.49
CA ARG A 77 13.77 -2.75 -11.62
C ARG A 77 13.49 -3.76 -10.50
N SER A 78 13.24 -3.29 -9.28
CA SER A 78 12.92 -4.16 -8.15
C SER A 78 11.55 -4.80 -8.30
N PHE A 79 10.54 -4.10 -8.83
CA PHE A 79 9.24 -4.67 -9.16
C PHE A 79 9.37 -5.83 -10.15
N PHE A 80 10.10 -5.63 -11.26
CA PHE A 80 10.36 -6.71 -12.23
C PHE A 80 11.12 -7.90 -11.62
N ARG A 81 12.02 -7.65 -10.67
CA ARG A 81 12.75 -8.72 -9.96
C ARG A 81 11.81 -9.54 -9.08
N GLU A 82 10.86 -8.90 -8.40
CA GLU A 82 9.88 -9.62 -7.57
C GLU A 82 8.93 -10.45 -8.42
N ILE A 83 8.40 -9.90 -9.52
CA ILE A 83 7.54 -10.64 -10.45
C ILE A 83 8.26 -11.84 -11.08
N ARG A 84 9.51 -11.66 -11.50
CA ARG A 84 10.33 -12.78 -11.98
C ARG A 84 10.46 -13.87 -10.91
N ALA A 85 10.72 -13.48 -9.66
CA ALA A 85 10.83 -14.43 -8.56
C ALA A 85 9.52 -15.19 -8.31
N MET A 86 8.36 -14.51 -8.35
CA MET A 86 7.05 -15.15 -8.25
C MET A 86 6.83 -16.17 -9.38
N HIS A 87 7.12 -15.80 -10.63
CA HIS A 87 6.98 -16.70 -11.77
C HIS A 87 7.88 -17.94 -11.71
N GLU A 88 9.07 -17.81 -11.13
CA GLU A 88 9.96 -18.95 -10.87
C GLU A 88 9.33 -19.93 -9.87
N LEU A 89 8.56 -19.44 -8.89
CA LEU A 89 7.89 -20.28 -7.89
C LEU A 89 6.62 -20.95 -8.39
N VAL A 90 5.86 -20.35 -9.30
CA VAL A 90 4.56 -20.91 -9.75
C VAL A 90 4.64 -22.28 -10.41
N LYS A 91 5.83 -22.68 -10.88
CA LYS A 91 6.05 -24.06 -11.32
C LYS A 91 5.84 -25.08 -10.19
N ASP A 92 6.05 -24.68 -8.94
CA ASP A 92 5.95 -25.51 -7.72
C ASP A 92 5.46 -24.67 -6.51
N ALA A 93 4.47 -23.78 -6.70
CA ALA A 93 4.01 -22.84 -5.67
C ALA A 93 3.38 -23.56 -4.47
N ARG A 94 3.55 -22.98 -3.28
CA ARG A 94 3.08 -23.53 -2.01
C ARG A 94 2.25 -22.47 -1.28
N PRO A 95 1.28 -22.90 -0.45
CA PRO A 95 0.46 -21.97 0.33
C PRO A 95 1.25 -20.97 1.18
N GLU A 96 2.44 -21.35 1.64
CA GLU A 96 3.31 -20.55 2.51
C GLU A 96 4.32 -19.65 1.74
N ASP A 97 4.22 -19.58 0.41
CA ASP A 97 5.08 -18.70 -0.39
C ASP A 97 4.48 -17.30 -0.44
N HIS A 98 5.12 -16.35 0.24
CA HIS A 98 4.57 -15.02 0.45
C HIS A 98 5.48 -13.93 -0.11
N PHE A 99 4.87 -12.97 -0.78
CA PHE A 99 5.54 -11.81 -1.33
C PHE A 99 4.87 -10.56 -0.77
N ILE A 100 5.68 -9.66 -0.22
CA ILE A 100 5.20 -8.40 0.34
C ILE A 100 5.88 -7.26 -0.39
N LEU A 101 5.08 -6.34 -0.93
CA LEU A 101 5.50 -5.01 -1.35
C LEU A 101 5.13 -4.02 -0.26
N HIS A 102 6.08 -3.21 0.18
CA HIS A 102 5.82 -2.08 1.07
C HIS A 102 6.39 -0.81 0.47
N PHE A 103 5.58 0.24 0.42
CA PHE A 103 6.01 1.58 0.03
C PHE A 103 5.61 2.60 1.10
N SER A 104 6.56 3.41 1.55
CA SER A 104 6.31 4.57 2.40
C SER A 104 7.00 5.81 1.82
N GLY A 105 6.25 6.90 1.65
CA GLY A 105 6.72 8.11 0.99
C GLY A 105 5.58 9.03 0.53
N HIS A 106 5.90 9.98 -0.35
CA HIS A 106 4.88 10.81 -0.98
C HIS A 106 4.18 10.08 -2.12
N GLY A 107 2.89 10.38 -2.22
CA GLY A 107 2.07 10.14 -3.39
C GLY A 107 1.13 11.32 -3.61
N ASP A 108 0.67 11.49 -4.84
CA ASP A 108 -0.21 12.59 -5.24
C ASP A 108 -1.26 12.08 -6.24
N GLN A 109 -2.32 12.86 -6.46
CA GLN A 109 -3.29 12.62 -7.52
C GLN A 109 -3.05 13.59 -8.66
N ILE A 110 -2.91 13.06 -9.88
CA ILE A 110 -2.80 13.93 -11.05
C ILE A 110 -4.21 14.45 -11.39
N PRO A 111 -4.44 15.78 -11.35
CA PRO A 111 -5.73 16.33 -11.72
C PRO A 111 -6.05 15.99 -13.18
N ASN A 112 -7.32 15.64 -13.42
CA ASN A 112 -7.83 15.38 -14.75
C ASN A 112 -7.86 16.69 -15.56
N LEU A 113 -6.84 16.96 -16.39
CA LEU A 113 -6.79 18.13 -17.26
C LEU A 113 -7.61 17.92 -18.54
N ASN A 114 -8.90 17.64 -18.40
CA ASN A 114 -9.86 17.60 -19.51
C ASN A 114 -10.35 19.02 -19.87
N GLY A 115 -9.46 19.91 -20.32
CA GLY A 115 -9.92 21.17 -20.90
C GLY A 115 -8.89 22.28 -21.10
N ALA A 116 -8.26 22.29 -22.29
CA ALA A 116 -7.78 23.46 -23.01
C ALA A 116 -7.08 24.58 -22.20
N GLU A 117 -5.75 24.50 -22.08
CA GLU A 117 -4.96 25.68 -21.70
C GLU A 117 -4.51 26.46 -22.93
N LYS A 118 -4.75 27.77 -22.85
CA LYS A 118 -4.77 28.74 -23.95
C LYS A 118 -3.44 29.46 -24.14
N ASP A 119 -2.38 28.98 -23.50
CA ASP A 119 -1.09 29.65 -23.34
C ASP A 119 0.12 28.86 -23.89
N GLY A 120 -0.11 27.68 -24.48
CA GLY A 120 0.74 27.15 -25.53
C GLY A 120 2.15 26.70 -25.11
N TYR A 121 2.34 26.24 -23.87
CA TYR A 121 3.54 25.48 -23.50
C TYR A 121 3.17 24.03 -23.20
N ASP A 122 3.44 23.17 -24.17
CA ASP A 122 3.42 21.72 -24.06
C ASP A 122 4.89 21.25 -23.95
N GLU A 123 5.41 21.17 -22.73
CA GLU A 123 6.75 20.63 -22.47
C GLU A 123 6.67 19.60 -21.34
N GLY A 124 6.33 18.35 -21.68
CA GLY A 124 6.58 17.20 -20.80
C GLY A 124 5.65 16.00 -20.96
N ARG A 125 4.48 16.15 -21.58
CA ARG A 125 3.51 15.04 -21.72
C ARG A 125 3.83 14.18 -22.93
N LYS A 126 4.81 13.27 -22.81
CA LYS A 126 4.74 11.99 -23.54
C LYS A 126 3.69 11.09 -22.88
N LEU A 127 2.43 11.51 -22.94
CA LEU A 127 1.27 10.64 -22.74
C LEU A 127 1.15 9.76 -23.98
N THR A 128 1.96 8.71 -24.07
CA THR A 128 1.84 7.68 -25.12
C THR A 128 0.60 6.80 -24.97
N SER A 129 -0.35 7.14 -24.08
CA SER A 129 -1.70 6.58 -24.16
C SER A 129 -2.76 7.58 -23.69
N LEU A 130 -2.99 8.62 -24.49
CA LEU A 130 -4.20 9.46 -24.43
C LEU A 130 -5.51 8.65 -24.62
N PHE A 131 -5.43 7.37 -25.00
CA PHE A 131 -6.60 6.53 -25.29
C PHE A 131 -7.21 5.85 -24.05
N ASN A 132 -6.47 5.69 -22.94
CA ASN A 132 -7.03 5.08 -21.71
C ASN A 132 -7.56 6.10 -20.70
N PHE A 133 -7.22 7.38 -20.88
CA PHE A 133 -7.52 8.44 -19.90
C PHE A 133 -8.99 8.91 -19.91
N LEU A 134 -9.75 8.60 -20.97
CA LEU A 134 -11.10 9.13 -21.16
C LEU A 134 -12.20 8.29 -20.48
N GLU A 135 -11.90 7.10 -19.96
CA GLU A 135 -12.92 6.18 -19.42
C GLU A 135 -12.78 5.88 -17.91
N SER A 136 -11.70 6.27 -17.24
CA SER A 136 -11.55 6.03 -15.80
C SER A 136 -12.18 7.17 -14.97
N PRO A 137 -13.16 6.89 -14.09
CA PRO A 137 -13.75 7.88 -13.19
C PRO A 137 -12.84 8.29 -12.02
N HIS A 138 -11.64 7.71 -11.91
CA HIS A 138 -10.68 7.97 -10.85
C HIS A 138 -9.49 8.83 -11.35
N HIS A 139 -9.02 9.75 -10.51
CA HIS A 139 -7.80 10.51 -10.78
C HIS A 139 -6.59 9.58 -10.60
N PRO A 140 -5.67 9.47 -11.57
CA PRO A 140 -4.53 8.57 -11.43
C PRO A 140 -3.65 9.04 -10.28
N THR A 141 -3.27 8.07 -9.46
CA THR A 141 -2.40 8.23 -8.31
C THR A 141 -0.96 7.95 -8.71
N VAL A 142 -0.04 8.62 -8.04
CA VAL A 142 1.38 8.45 -8.30
C VAL A 142 2.15 8.29 -7.01
N ILE A 143 3.25 7.55 -7.06
CA ILE A 143 4.28 7.57 -6.02
C ILE A 143 5.48 8.37 -6.49
N PHE A 144 6.16 9.04 -5.56
CA PHE A 144 7.34 9.85 -5.86
C PHE A 144 8.63 9.08 -5.58
N PRO A 145 9.47 8.81 -6.57
CA PRO A 145 10.83 8.36 -6.33
C PRO A 145 11.70 9.44 -5.70
N VAL A 146 12.86 9.08 -5.14
CA VAL A 146 13.79 10.08 -4.56
C VAL A 146 14.36 11.05 -5.60
N ASP A 147 14.39 10.64 -6.87
CA ASP A 147 14.83 11.44 -8.01
C ASP A 147 13.67 12.11 -8.76
N ILE A 148 12.51 12.26 -8.11
CA ILE A 148 11.41 13.11 -8.60
C ILE A 148 11.94 14.49 -8.97
N ASN A 149 11.52 15.03 -10.12
CA ASN A 149 11.72 16.44 -10.43
C ASN A 149 10.49 17.18 -9.95
N TYR A 150 10.59 17.86 -8.80
CA TYR A 150 9.47 18.55 -8.17
C TYR A 150 9.71 20.06 -8.18
N THR A 151 8.80 20.80 -8.82
CA THR A 151 8.83 22.26 -8.91
C THR A 151 7.69 22.90 -8.12
N GLY A 152 6.60 22.17 -7.88
CA GLY A 152 5.52 22.58 -6.99
C GLY A 152 4.34 21.59 -6.96
N PRO A 153 3.30 21.88 -6.17
CA PRO A 153 2.08 21.08 -6.18
C PRO A 153 1.47 21.01 -7.58
N GLY A 154 1.23 19.80 -8.09
CA GLY A 154 0.73 19.56 -9.44
C GLY A 154 1.74 19.79 -10.58
N ASP A 155 2.97 20.19 -10.27
CA ASP A 155 4.05 20.39 -11.24
C ASP A 155 5.28 19.55 -10.83
N PHE A 156 5.33 18.35 -11.39
CA PHE A 156 6.36 17.36 -11.12
C PHE A 156 6.47 16.33 -12.25
N ASP A 157 7.66 15.76 -12.43
CA ASP A 157 7.95 14.67 -13.36
C ASP A 157 8.82 13.57 -12.73
N ASN A 158 9.07 12.49 -13.47
CA ASN A 158 9.84 11.32 -13.01
C ASN A 158 9.16 10.55 -11.85
N TYR A 159 7.83 10.56 -11.82
CA TYR A 159 6.99 9.76 -10.94
C TYR A 159 6.72 8.34 -11.50
N ILE A 160 6.06 7.51 -10.69
CA ILE A 160 5.54 6.19 -11.11
C ILE A 160 4.02 6.23 -10.91
N MET A 161 3.26 5.93 -11.95
CA MET A 161 1.78 5.91 -11.93
C MET A 161 1.26 4.59 -11.36
N ASP A 162 0.08 4.63 -10.75
CA ASP A 162 -0.70 3.43 -10.38
C ASP A 162 -0.90 2.49 -11.56
N ASP A 163 -1.25 2.98 -12.75
CA ASP A 163 -1.34 2.15 -13.98
C ASP A 163 -0.04 1.37 -14.23
N GLU A 164 1.14 1.99 -14.02
CA GLU A 164 2.44 1.31 -14.19
C GLU A 164 2.70 0.30 -13.07
N ILE A 165 2.26 0.59 -11.85
CA ILE A 165 2.31 -0.35 -10.72
C ILE A 165 1.41 -1.54 -11.01
N HIS A 166 0.16 -1.32 -11.43
CA HIS A 166 -0.81 -2.34 -11.78
C HIS A 166 -0.32 -3.21 -12.94
N ASP A 167 0.12 -2.57 -14.03
CA ASP A 167 0.67 -3.24 -15.20
C ASP A 167 1.83 -4.16 -14.81
N ILE A 168 2.73 -3.74 -13.92
CA ILE A 168 3.89 -4.55 -13.54
C ILE A 168 3.54 -5.58 -12.47
N LEU A 169 2.83 -5.16 -11.42
CA LEU A 169 2.69 -5.89 -10.16
C LEU A 169 1.36 -6.59 -9.97
N VAL A 170 0.35 -6.37 -10.81
CA VAL A 170 -0.96 -7.03 -10.71
C VAL A 170 -1.18 -7.93 -11.93
N ASP A 171 -1.04 -7.37 -13.14
CA ASP A 171 -1.25 -8.11 -14.40
C ASP A 171 -0.33 -9.32 -14.58
N HIS A 172 0.86 -9.24 -13.98
CA HIS A 172 1.88 -10.28 -14.08
C HIS A 172 2.00 -11.14 -12.82
N VAL A 173 1.10 -10.99 -11.83
CA VAL A 173 1.10 -11.89 -10.67
C VAL A 173 0.69 -13.27 -11.15
N PRO A 174 1.56 -14.27 -10.99
CA PRO A 174 1.24 -15.60 -11.48
C PRO A 174 0.19 -16.23 -10.56
N ARG A 175 -0.78 -16.93 -11.17
CA ARG A 175 -1.92 -17.53 -10.45
C ARG A 175 -1.42 -18.41 -9.30
N GLY A 176 -1.95 -18.17 -8.10
CA GLY A 176 -1.56 -18.94 -6.92
C GLY A 176 -0.33 -18.41 -6.18
N ALA A 177 0.16 -17.21 -6.48
CA ALA A 177 1.12 -16.50 -5.63
C ALA A 177 0.39 -15.64 -4.60
N HIS A 178 0.86 -15.65 -3.34
CA HIS A 178 0.35 -14.79 -2.28
C HIS A 178 1.13 -13.48 -2.30
N PHE A 179 0.44 -12.40 -2.67
CA PHE A 179 1.07 -11.11 -2.89
C PHE A 179 0.29 -10.02 -2.18
N VAL A 180 0.93 -9.42 -1.17
CA VAL A 180 0.35 -8.35 -0.36
C VAL A 180 1.11 -7.06 -0.62
N MET A 181 0.40 -5.99 -0.93
CA MET A 181 0.91 -4.64 -1.11
C MET A 181 0.48 -3.79 0.08
N ILE A 182 1.41 -3.00 0.61
CA ILE A 182 1.19 -2.13 1.78
C ILE A 182 1.68 -0.74 1.43
N PHE A 183 0.77 0.24 1.36
CA PHE A 183 1.07 1.61 0.99
C PHE A 183 0.85 2.57 2.17
N ASP A 184 1.92 3.17 2.67
CA ASP A 184 1.89 4.28 3.65
C ASP A 184 2.25 5.59 2.93
N CYS A 185 1.33 6.04 2.08
CA CYS A 185 1.45 7.29 1.32
C CYS A 185 0.10 7.98 1.13
N CYS A 186 0.12 9.29 0.91
CA CYS A 186 -1.09 10.08 0.73
C CYS A 186 -1.80 9.72 -0.58
N HIS A 187 -3.14 9.69 -0.56
CA HIS A 187 -3.99 9.40 -1.73
C HIS A 187 -3.81 8.01 -2.36
N SER A 188 -3.56 6.97 -1.55
CA SER A 188 -3.23 5.61 -2.00
C SER A 188 -4.43 4.66 -2.20
N GLY A 189 -5.66 5.12 -2.01
CA GLY A 189 -6.87 4.29 -2.05
C GLY A 189 -7.15 3.55 -3.37
N THR A 190 -6.46 3.93 -4.46
CA THR A 190 -6.54 3.22 -5.76
C THR A 190 -5.17 2.76 -6.27
N MET A 191 -4.12 2.77 -5.44
CA MET A 191 -2.73 2.60 -5.90
C MET A 191 -2.44 1.24 -6.58
N ALA A 192 -3.26 0.23 -6.28
CA ALA A 192 -3.16 -1.10 -6.88
C ALA A 192 -4.22 -1.36 -7.98
N ASP A 193 -5.18 -0.46 -8.19
CA ASP A 193 -6.34 -0.59 -9.09
C ASP A 193 -6.99 -1.99 -9.06
N LEU A 194 -7.21 -2.51 -7.85
CA LEU A 194 -7.85 -3.81 -7.64
C LEU A 194 -9.38 -3.67 -7.72
N PRO A 195 -10.09 -4.69 -8.24
CA PRO A 195 -11.51 -4.58 -8.59
C PRO A 195 -12.47 -4.50 -7.39
N PHE A 196 -12.03 -4.84 -6.17
CA PHE A 196 -12.88 -4.80 -4.99
C PHE A 196 -12.17 -4.10 -3.84
N SER A 197 -12.85 -3.12 -3.21
CA SER A 197 -12.35 -2.39 -2.06
C SER A 197 -13.34 -2.38 -0.88
N GLU A 198 -12.80 -2.32 0.34
CA GLU A 198 -13.53 -2.11 1.58
C GLU A 198 -12.89 -0.94 2.35
N GLU A 199 -13.67 0.12 2.55
CA GLU A 199 -13.30 1.26 3.38
C GLU A 199 -14.06 1.18 4.71
N GLU A 200 -13.37 1.40 5.84
CA GLU A 200 -14.05 1.57 7.12
C GLU A 200 -14.10 3.04 7.53
N ASP A 201 -15.32 3.56 7.60
CA ASP A 201 -15.56 4.91 8.10
C ASP A 201 -15.33 4.99 9.62
N ALA A 202 -14.22 5.63 10.00
CA ALA A 202 -13.87 5.84 11.40
C ALA A 202 -14.76 6.87 12.14
N TRP A 203 -15.76 7.46 11.47
CA TRP A 203 -16.72 8.40 12.04
C TRP A 203 -18.13 7.79 12.11
N GLN A 204 -18.44 7.11 13.20
CA GLN A 204 -19.82 6.68 13.50
C GLN A 204 -20.23 7.19 14.88
N SER A 205 -21.25 8.05 14.93
CA SER A 205 -21.90 8.37 16.20
C SER A 205 -22.58 7.10 16.74
N PRO A 206 -22.72 6.93 18.07
CA PRO A 206 -23.43 5.78 18.64
C PRO A 206 -24.87 5.58 18.11
N ALA A 207 -25.48 6.62 17.54
CA ALA A 207 -26.82 6.60 16.96
C ALA A 207 -26.85 6.08 15.50
N ASP A 208 -25.73 6.19 14.77
CA ASP A 208 -25.63 5.81 13.34
C ASP A 208 -25.28 4.33 13.12
N ARG A 209 -25.01 3.59 14.21
CA ARG A 209 -24.72 2.14 14.21
C ARG A 209 -25.80 1.25 13.57
N ARG A 210 -26.98 1.81 13.23
CA ARG A 210 -28.08 1.09 12.56
C ARG A 210 -28.17 1.36 11.06
N LEU A 211 -27.37 2.27 10.49
CA LEU A 211 -27.53 2.72 9.10
C LEU A 211 -26.24 2.69 8.25
N ALA A 212 -25.07 2.42 8.82
CA ALA A 212 -23.81 2.43 8.07
C ALA A 212 -23.37 1.01 7.63
N GLN A 213 -23.96 0.54 6.54
CA GLN A 213 -23.35 -0.45 5.64
C GLN A 213 -23.45 0.13 4.22
N SER A 214 -22.72 1.20 3.93
CA SER A 214 -22.58 1.67 2.56
C SER A 214 -21.31 1.09 1.96
N VAL A 215 -21.38 -0.19 1.59
CA VAL A 215 -20.42 -0.81 0.67
C VAL A 215 -20.59 -0.12 -0.68
N ARG A 216 -19.54 0.48 -1.24
CA ARG A 216 -19.57 1.02 -2.60
C ARG A 216 -19.15 -0.09 -3.56
N PHE A 217 -20.12 -0.66 -4.27
CA PHE A 217 -19.91 -1.78 -5.19
C PHE A 217 -19.45 -1.29 -6.56
N HIS A 218 -18.28 -1.72 -7.03
CA HIS A 218 -17.92 -1.69 -8.45
C HIS A 218 -17.41 -3.06 -8.89
N GLY A 219 -18.33 -3.99 -9.17
CA GLY A 219 -17.95 -5.29 -9.71
C GLY A 219 -19.15 -6.19 -9.96
N SER A 220 -19.31 -6.64 -11.20
CA SER A 220 -20.38 -7.53 -11.64
C SER A 220 -19.79 -8.86 -12.10
N HIS A 221 -19.67 -9.87 -11.23
CA HIS A 221 -19.70 -11.28 -11.66
C HIS A 221 -19.90 -12.31 -10.52
N ALA A 222 -20.38 -13.48 -10.92
CA ALA A 222 -21.10 -14.45 -10.09
C ALA A 222 -20.23 -15.47 -9.35
N GLY A 223 -20.55 -15.63 -8.06
CA GLY A 223 -20.58 -16.86 -7.25
C GLY A 223 -19.66 -18.03 -7.61
N GLY A 224 -18.53 -18.11 -6.90
CA GLY A 224 -17.75 -19.32 -6.66
C GLY A 224 -16.90 -19.12 -5.40
N ARG A 225 -16.65 -20.17 -4.60
CA ARG A 225 -15.69 -20.06 -3.46
C ARG A 225 -14.27 -19.86 -4.01
N PRO A 226 -13.47 -18.92 -3.48
CA PRO A 226 -12.14 -18.68 -3.99
C PRO A 226 -11.26 -19.88 -3.59
N THR A 227 -10.72 -20.56 -4.60
CA THR A 227 -9.68 -21.59 -4.43
C THR A 227 -8.33 -21.05 -4.87
N ARG A 228 -8.19 -19.72 -4.93
CA ARG A 228 -7.17 -19.02 -5.71
C ARG A 228 -6.62 -17.88 -4.87
N ILE A 229 -5.30 -17.84 -4.78
CA ILE A 229 -4.55 -16.82 -4.06
C ILE A 229 -4.61 -15.50 -4.84
N VAL A 230 -4.74 -14.39 -4.12
CA VAL A 230 -5.28 -13.09 -4.56
C VAL A 230 -4.24 -12.00 -4.27
N PRO A 231 -3.95 -11.08 -5.21
CA PRO A 231 -3.30 -9.82 -4.88
C PRO A 231 -4.15 -9.04 -3.87
N GLU A 232 -3.53 -8.61 -2.78
CA GLU A 232 -4.16 -7.81 -1.73
C GLU A 232 -3.42 -6.48 -1.58
N SER A 233 -4.14 -5.41 -1.26
CA SER A 233 -3.59 -4.08 -1.00
C SER A 233 -4.15 -3.53 0.31
N TRP A 234 -3.27 -2.94 1.12
CA TRP A 234 -3.60 -2.28 2.37
C TRP A 234 -3.06 -0.86 2.34
N SER A 235 -3.93 0.13 2.51
CA SER A 235 -3.57 1.54 2.38
C SER A 235 -4.29 2.44 3.39
N ALA A 236 -3.90 3.72 3.48
CA ALA A 236 -4.60 4.73 4.27
C ALA A 236 -5.10 5.85 3.36
N CYS A 237 -6.41 6.08 3.37
CA CYS A 237 -7.09 7.08 2.55
C CYS A 237 -7.41 8.38 3.33
N ARG A 238 -7.36 9.48 2.57
CA ARG A 238 -7.65 10.91 2.84
C ARG A 238 -6.57 11.87 3.38
N ASP A 239 -6.61 13.03 2.72
CA ASP A 239 -5.94 14.33 2.81
C ASP A 239 -4.81 14.50 3.83
N ALA A 240 -3.65 14.81 3.24
CA ALA A 240 -2.31 14.95 3.78
C ALA A 240 -2.09 15.98 4.92
N GLU A 241 -3.12 16.53 5.57
CA GLU A 241 -2.88 17.76 6.35
C GLU A 241 -2.55 17.55 7.83
N LEU A 242 -2.78 16.38 8.42
CA LEU A 242 -2.67 16.23 9.90
C LEU A 242 -1.83 15.07 10.42
N ALA A 243 -1.51 14.07 9.59
CA ALA A 243 -0.58 12.99 9.95
C ALA A 243 0.88 13.41 9.72
N GLN A 244 1.29 14.54 10.31
CA GLN A 244 2.71 14.86 10.44
C GLN A 244 3.39 13.67 11.14
N CYS A 245 4.19 12.91 10.41
CA CYS A 245 5.02 11.84 10.95
C CYS A 245 5.87 12.43 12.08
N ASN A 246 5.60 12.08 13.34
CA ASN A 246 6.29 12.63 14.53
C ASN A 246 7.77 12.15 14.64
N GLY A 247 8.42 11.86 13.51
CA GLY A 247 9.67 11.12 13.44
C GLY A 247 9.55 9.72 14.04
N GLN A 248 8.35 9.12 14.13
CA GLN A 248 8.12 7.79 14.72
C GLN A 248 7.83 6.69 13.71
N GLY A 249 7.81 7.01 12.41
CA GLY A 249 7.28 6.17 11.35
C GLY A 249 5.95 6.73 10.80
N GLY A 250 5.56 6.23 9.64
CA GLY A 250 4.25 6.47 9.02
C GLY A 250 3.10 6.04 9.92
N LEU A 251 1.96 6.71 9.79
CA LEU A 251 0.82 6.46 10.66
C LEU A 251 0.24 5.07 10.40
N PHE A 252 0.09 4.71 9.13
CA PHE A 252 -0.54 3.47 8.74
C PHE A 252 0.28 2.27 9.19
N ILE A 253 1.59 2.24 8.90
CA ILE A 253 2.40 1.07 9.25
C ILE A 253 2.46 0.84 10.76
N ARG A 254 2.42 1.91 11.56
CA ARG A 254 2.40 1.82 13.02
C ARG A 254 1.08 1.28 13.54
N ALA A 255 -0.04 1.65 12.93
CA ALA A 255 -1.34 1.11 13.28
C ALA A 255 -1.48 -0.35 12.81
N PHE A 256 -1.09 -0.64 11.57
CA PHE A 256 -1.05 -1.98 10.98
C PHE A 256 -0.27 -2.97 11.84
N THR A 257 0.96 -2.60 12.21
CA THR A 257 1.80 -3.44 13.06
C THR A 257 1.23 -3.62 14.46
N ALA A 258 0.69 -2.57 15.08
CA ALA A 258 0.07 -2.67 16.40
C ALA A 258 -1.18 -3.57 16.39
N ALA A 259 -2.00 -3.50 15.34
CA ALA A 259 -3.19 -4.32 15.16
C ALA A 259 -2.83 -5.80 15.04
N LEU A 260 -1.87 -6.15 14.19
CA LEU A 260 -1.40 -7.53 14.03
C LEU A 260 -0.67 -8.08 15.26
N GLU A 261 0.05 -7.25 16.01
CA GLU A 261 0.65 -7.67 17.28
C GLU A 261 -0.39 -7.98 18.36
N ALA A 262 -1.54 -7.30 18.33
CA ALA A 262 -2.65 -7.51 19.25
C ALA A 262 -3.54 -8.70 18.83
N HIS A 263 -3.60 -8.99 17.53
CA HIS A 263 -4.51 -9.97 16.94
C HIS A 263 -3.79 -10.81 15.85
N ASP A 264 -2.98 -11.79 16.28
CA ASP A 264 -2.12 -12.61 15.39
C ASP A 264 -2.89 -13.58 14.45
N HIS A 265 -4.21 -13.66 14.59
CA HIS A 265 -5.10 -14.47 13.78
C HIS A 265 -6.39 -13.72 13.36
N ALA A 266 -6.34 -12.39 13.32
CA ALA A 266 -7.47 -11.57 12.88
C ALA A 266 -7.94 -11.97 11.48
N THR A 267 -9.25 -11.94 11.26
CA THR A 267 -9.81 -11.91 9.91
C THR A 267 -9.48 -10.59 9.20
N HIS A 268 -9.70 -10.51 7.89
CA HIS A 268 -9.50 -9.26 7.15
C HIS A 268 -10.39 -8.13 7.70
N GLU A 269 -11.67 -8.42 8.00
CA GLU A 269 -12.60 -7.45 8.62
C GLU A 269 -12.13 -7.05 10.04
N GLU A 270 -11.71 -8.01 10.87
CA GLU A 270 -11.20 -7.73 12.21
C GLU A 270 -9.91 -6.90 12.17
N LEU A 271 -9.03 -7.18 11.21
CA LEU A 271 -7.78 -6.45 11.04
C LEU A 271 -8.05 -5.02 10.58
N LEU A 272 -8.91 -4.82 9.58
CA LEU A 272 -9.32 -3.50 9.12
C LEU A 272 -9.88 -2.67 10.30
N HIS A 273 -10.76 -3.27 11.10
CA HIS A 273 -11.30 -2.68 12.32
C HIS A 273 -10.22 -2.31 13.35
N ALA A 274 -9.30 -3.23 13.63
CA ALA A 274 -8.22 -2.99 14.57
C ALA A 274 -7.27 -1.88 14.09
N ILE A 275 -6.97 -1.81 12.78
CA ILE A 275 -6.17 -0.74 12.20
C ILE A 275 -6.87 0.61 12.39
N THR A 276 -8.16 0.69 12.07
CA THR A 276 -8.98 1.90 12.23
C THR A 276 -8.93 2.43 13.67
N GLN A 277 -9.08 1.53 14.64
CA GLN A 277 -9.00 1.87 16.07
C GLN A 277 -7.60 2.34 16.46
N GLU A 278 -6.55 1.68 16.00
CA GLU A 278 -5.15 2.04 16.32
C GLU A 278 -4.74 3.37 15.69
N MET A 279 -5.15 3.64 14.44
CA MET A 279 -4.96 4.94 13.79
C MET A 279 -5.61 6.05 14.62
N SER A 280 -6.89 5.88 14.97
CA SER A 280 -7.64 6.83 15.81
C SER A 280 -6.95 7.08 17.15
N ARG A 281 -6.45 6.02 17.80
CA ARG A 281 -5.71 6.10 19.06
C ARG A 281 -4.39 6.86 18.93
N ILE A 282 -3.63 6.62 17.86
CA ILE A 282 -2.34 7.28 17.59
C ILE A 282 -2.56 8.77 17.28
N ILE A 283 -3.58 9.08 16.47
CA ILE A 283 -3.97 10.45 16.14
C ILE A 283 -4.37 11.18 17.42
N ALA A 284 -5.34 10.68 18.18
CA ALA A 284 -5.82 11.31 19.43
C ALA A 284 -4.68 11.57 20.43
N LYS A 285 -3.75 10.62 20.59
CA LYS A 285 -2.56 10.79 21.45
C LYS A 285 -1.63 11.90 20.95
N SER A 286 -1.48 12.04 19.64
CA SER A 286 -0.65 13.10 19.03
C SER A 286 -1.30 14.48 19.19
N TYR A 287 -2.63 14.57 19.03
CA TYR A 287 -3.38 15.80 19.26
C TYR A 287 -3.32 16.27 20.70
N ARG A 288 -3.59 15.38 21.68
CA ARG A 288 -3.51 15.74 23.11
C ARG A 288 -2.15 16.32 23.52
N LYS A 289 -1.08 15.91 22.83
CA LYS A 289 0.28 16.44 23.04
C LYS A 289 0.52 17.82 22.41
N ARG A 290 -0.09 18.12 21.26
CA ARG A 290 0.17 19.34 20.47
C ARG A 290 -0.84 20.45 20.69
N HIS A 291 -2.12 20.10 20.86
CA HIS A 291 -3.23 21.02 20.88
C HIS A 291 -4.21 20.61 21.98
N ALA A 292 -4.01 21.13 23.19
CA ALA A 292 -4.84 20.83 24.35
C ALA A 292 -6.30 21.34 24.26
N LEU A 293 -6.72 21.93 23.12
CA LEU A 293 -7.95 22.71 22.99
C LEU A 293 -8.82 22.36 21.76
N ILE A 294 -8.42 21.42 20.90
CA ILE A 294 -9.26 21.00 19.75
C ILE A 294 -10.17 19.86 20.23
N PRO A 295 -11.50 19.98 20.13
CA PRO A 295 -12.43 18.89 20.46
C PRO A 295 -12.11 17.62 19.67
N GLU A 296 -12.15 16.46 20.32
CA GLU A 296 -11.87 15.14 19.72
C GLU A 296 -12.78 14.87 18.49
N GLU A 297 -13.97 15.46 18.48
CA GLU A 297 -14.97 15.42 17.41
C GLU A 297 -14.54 16.14 16.10
N MET A 298 -13.59 17.08 16.18
CA MET A 298 -13.04 17.79 15.02
C MET A 298 -11.83 17.08 14.39
N ILE A 299 -11.31 16.05 15.05
CA ILE A 299 -10.24 15.22 14.52
C ILE A 299 -10.87 14.27 13.52
N ARG A 300 -10.70 14.52 12.22
CA ARG A 300 -11.11 13.56 11.20
C ARG A 300 -10.07 12.44 11.12
N PRO A 301 -10.41 11.20 11.47
CA PRO A 301 -9.52 10.05 11.26
C PRO A 301 -9.26 9.83 9.77
N GLN A 302 -8.05 9.37 9.44
CA GLN A 302 -7.79 8.72 8.16
C GLN A 302 -8.45 7.35 8.18
N ASN A 303 -9.11 6.98 7.09
CA ASN A 303 -9.76 5.68 6.97
C ASN A 303 -8.77 4.72 6.29
N PRO A 304 -8.45 3.57 6.90
CA PRO A 304 -7.74 2.52 6.16
C PRO A 304 -8.64 1.96 5.06
N GLU A 305 -8.01 1.51 3.99
CA GLU A 305 -8.65 0.87 2.85
C GLU A 305 -7.97 -0.47 2.57
N TYR A 306 -8.79 -1.46 2.24
CA TYR A 306 -8.35 -2.80 1.88
C TYR A 306 -8.90 -3.14 0.49
N ASP A 307 -8.01 -3.49 -0.44
CA ASP A 307 -8.38 -3.87 -1.80
C ASP A 307 -7.93 -5.30 -2.13
N CYS A 308 -8.71 -6.01 -2.95
CA CYS A 308 -8.35 -7.35 -3.38
C CYS A 308 -8.94 -7.72 -4.76
N ASP A 309 -8.38 -8.76 -5.39
CA ASP A 309 -8.79 -9.25 -6.72
C ASP A 309 -10.06 -10.15 -6.69
N ILE A 310 -10.67 -10.37 -5.52
CA ILE A 310 -11.92 -11.17 -5.38
C ILE A 310 -12.99 -10.41 -4.60
N PRO A 311 -14.28 -10.77 -4.72
CA PRO A 311 -15.32 -10.13 -3.93
C PRO A 311 -15.03 -10.21 -2.43
N ILE A 312 -15.15 -9.07 -1.73
CA ILE A 312 -14.83 -8.92 -0.30
C ILE A 312 -15.52 -9.97 0.57
N GLU A 313 -16.76 -10.36 0.24
CA GLU A 313 -17.52 -11.36 1.00
C GLU A 313 -16.86 -12.75 1.02
N GLN A 314 -15.93 -12.99 0.08
CA GLN A 314 -15.20 -14.24 -0.01
C GLN A 314 -13.93 -14.26 0.84
N ILE A 315 -13.44 -13.09 1.30
CA ILE A 315 -12.16 -12.95 2.01
C ILE A 315 -12.29 -12.33 3.40
N ARG A 316 -13.31 -11.49 3.65
CA ARG A 316 -13.56 -10.76 4.91
C ARG A 316 -13.40 -11.57 6.19
N ASP A 317 -13.90 -12.82 6.19
CA ASP A 317 -13.94 -13.71 7.36
C ASP A 317 -12.74 -14.69 7.40
N THR A 318 -11.80 -14.57 6.45
CA THR A 318 -10.61 -15.40 6.39
C THR A 318 -9.47 -14.77 7.19
N PRO A 319 -8.62 -15.56 7.88
CA PRO A 319 -7.46 -15.01 8.58
C PRO A 319 -6.48 -14.35 7.60
N VAL A 320 -5.95 -13.19 7.98
CA VAL A 320 -4.89 -12.53 7.22
C VAL A 320 -3.62 -13.37 7.30
N GLN A 321 -3.01 -13.62 6.15
CA GLN A 321 -1.73 -14.30 6.05
C GLN A 321 -0.66 -13.28 5.66
N LEU A 322 0.55 -13.39 6.21
CA LEU A 322 1.71 -12.57 5.83
C LEU A 322 2.97 -13.40 5.76
#